data_AF-A0A9E6D168-F1
#
_entry.id   AF-A0A9E6D168-F1
#
_cell.length_a   1.000
_cell.length_b   1.000
_cell.length_c   1.000
_cell.angle_alpha   90.00
_cell.angle_beta   90.00
_cell.angle_gamma   90.00
#
_symmetry.space_group_name_H-M   'P 1'
#
loop_
_entity.id
_entity.type
_entity.pdbx_description
1 polymer ?
#
loop_
_entity_poly.entity_id
_entity_poly.type
_entity_poly.pdbx_seq_one_letter_code
_entity_poly.pdbx_strand_id
1 'polypeptide(L)'
;MGFSLMNENESDYDDLAEYLACSGNKIGGYAEFIQSDHRSRDENGDLGFQLLQMEDEYIEFDDYTYVHLFIPYKDLCNLNFDSTYIHWDCD
;
A
#
# COMPACT_ATOMS: atom_id res chain seq x y z
N MET A 1 1.49 -27.27 7.55
CA MET A 1 1.48 -27.16 6.07
C MET A 1 2.70 -26.35 5.71
N GLY A 2 3.79 -27.01 5.33
CA GLY A 2 5.00 -26.31 4.89
C GLY A 2 4.82 -25.95 3.42
N PHE A 3 4.92 -24.67 3.09
CA PHE A 3 5.10 -24.26 1.69
C PHE A 3 6.44 -24.81 1.24
N SER A 4 6.41 -25.81 0.36
CA SER A 4 7.59 -26.25 -0.38
C SER A 4 7.89 -25.14 -1.37
N LEU A 5 8.75 -24.20 -0.98
CA LEU A 5 9.22 -23.18 -1.89
C LEU A 5 10.12 -23.83 -2.95
N MET A 6 9.88 -23.39 -4.17
CA MET A 6 10.42 -23.95 -5.39
C MET A 6 11.90 -23.60 -5.54
N ASN A 7 12.60 -24.45 -6.29
CA ASN A 7 13.92 -24.28 -6.92
C ASN A 7 14.58 -22.89 -6.69
N GLU A 8 15.50 -22.82 -5.73
CA GLU A 8 16.10 -21.55 -5.26
C GLU A 8 17.19 -21.06 -6.23
N ASN A 9 16.89 -20.03 -7.03
CA ASN A 9 17.92 -19.16 -7.63
C ASN A 9 17.93 -17.80 -6.92
N GLU A 10 19.09 -17.15 -6.86
CA GLU A 10 19.28 -15.83 -6.21
C GLU A 10 18.28 -14.77 -6.71
N SER A 11 17.94 -14.82 -8.00
CA SER A 11 16.93 -13.96 -8.63
C SER A 11 15.52 -14.08 -8.04
N ASP A 12 15.12 -15.26 -7.55
CA ASP A 12 13.76 -15.47 -7.00
C ASP A 12 13.62 -14.79 -5.63
N TYR A 13 14.74 -14.62 -4.91
CA TYR A 13 14.78 -13.89 -3.65
C TYR A 13 14.69 -12.39 -3.86
N ASP A 14 15.31 -11.87 -4.93
CA ASP A 14 15.22 -10.45 -5.29
C ASP A 14 13.79 -10.07 -5.68
N ASP A 15 13.14 -10.88 -6.53
CA ASP A 15 11.74 -10.66 -6.92
C ASP A 15 10.78 -10.72 -5.72
N LEU A 16 11.03 -11.65 -4.79
CA LEU A 16 10.24 -11.75 -3.56
C LEU A 16 10.51 -10.57 -2.62
N ALA A 17 11.77 -10.14 -2.51
CA ALA A 17 12.15 -8.99 -1.69
C ALA A 17 11.52 -7.70 -2.24
N GLU A 18 11.52 -7.50 -3.55
CA GLU A 18 10.85 -6.37 -4.21
C GLU A 18 9.33 -6.44 -4.02
N TYR A 19 8.71 -7.63 -4.15
CA TYR A 19 7.28 -7.80 -3.89
C TYR A 19 6.89 -7.52 -2.43
N LEU A 20 7.77 -7.86 -1.48
CA LEU A 20 7.57 -7.62 -0.05
C LEU A 20 8.02 -6.21 0.38
N ALA A 21 8.75 -5.49 -0.47
CA ALA A 21 9.15 -4.12 -0.21
C ALA A 21 7.90 -3.26 -0.06
N CYS A 22 7.89 -2.44 1.00
CA CYS A 22 6.76 -1.56 1.25
C CYS A 22 6.89 -0.23 0.46
N SER A 23 8.08 0.13 -0.02
CA SER A 23 8.32 1.29 -0.90
C SER A 23 7.81 1.08 -2.34
N GLY A 24 7.84 2.14 -3.16
CA GLY A 24 7.51 2.07 -4.58
C GLY A 24 6.05 2.32 -4.94
N ASN A 25 5.84 2.44 -6.26
CA ASN A 25 4.52 2.48 -6.88
C ASN A 25 3.88 1.09 -6.88
N LYS A 26 2.67 0.95 -6.33
CA LYS A 26 1.99 -0.36 -6.27
C LYS A 26 0.48 -0.30 -6.14
N ILE A 27 -0.18 -1.39 -6.51
CA ILE A 27 -1.61 -1.62 -6.32
C ILE A 27 -1.80 -2.60 -5.16
N GLY A 28 -2.59 -2.22 -4.17
CA GLY A 28 -2.79 -3.04 -2.97
C GLY A 28 -1.54 -3.12 -2.06
N GLY A 29 -1.40 -4.25 -1.37
CA GLY A 29 -0.31 -4.48 -0.41
C GLY A 29 -0.44 -3.69 0.88
N TYR A 30 0.65 -3.66 1.65
CA TYR A 30 0.77 -2.80 2.84
C TYR A 30 1.27 -1.41 2.43
N ALA A 31 0.70 -0.36 3.00
CA ALA A 31 1.12 1.02 2.75
C ALA A 31 2.46 1.31 3.44
N GLU A 32 3.36 2.00 2.75
CA GLU A 32 4.50 2.70 3.37
C GLU A 32 4.02 4.06 3.89
N PHE A 33 4.54 4.52 5.03
CA PHE A 33 4.31 5.89 5.50
C PHE A 33 5.65 6.44 5.96
N ILE A 34 5.96 7.68 5.60
CA ILE A 34 7.14 8.39 6.14
C ILE A 34 6.89 8.76 7.60
N GLN A 35 5.67 9.21 7.91
CA GLN A 35 5.31 9.65 9.26
C GLN A 35 4.66 8.52 10.06
N SER A 36 3.33 8.46 10.08
CA SER A 36 2.59 7.47 10.86
C SER A 36 1.29 7.13 10.15
N ASP A 37 0.86 5.88 10.26
CA ASP A 37 -0.41 5.42 9.69
C ASP A 37 -1.58 6.18 10.34
N HIS A 38 -2.13 7.12 9.59
CA HIS A 38 -3.22 7.99 10.00
C HIS A 38 -4.60 7.37 9.75
N ARG A 39 -4.68 6.13 9.21
CA ARG A 39 -5.96 5.50 8.90
C ARG A 39 -6.74 5.26 10.18
N SER A 40 -7.93 5.84 10.26
CA SER A 40 -8.88 5.55 11.31
C SER A 40 -9.54 4.20 11.06
N ARG A 41 -9.71 3.42 12.13
CA ARG A 41 -10.55 2.23 12.09
C ARG A 41 -12.01 2.64 11.95
N ASP A 42 -12.77 1.88 11.16
CA ASP A 42 -14.23 2.05 11.04
C ASP A 42 -14.97 1.53 12.29
N GLU A 43 -16.31 1.50 12.22
CA GLU A 43 -17.17 1.01 13.30
C GLU A 43 -16.94 -0.47 13.67
N ASN A 44 -16.36 -1.26 12.76
CA ASN A 44 -16.01 -2.67 12.98
C ASN A 44 -14.56 -2.84 13.42
N GLY A 45 -13.79 -1.76 13.49
CA GLY A 45 -12.37 -1.80 13.82
C GLY A 45 -11.47 -2.01 12.61
N ASP A 46 -12.00 -1.95 11.38
CA ASP A 46 -11.27 -2.25 10.14
C ASP A 46 -10.57 -1.00 9.59
N LEU A 47 -9.35 -1.17 9.09
CA LEU A 47 -8.62 -0.11 8.40
C LEU A 47 -9.05 -0.05 6.92
N GLY A 48 -8.91 1.12 6.32
CA GLY A 48 -9.04 1.26 4.87
C GLY A 48 -8.02 0.39 4.13
N PHE A 49 -8.49 -0.34 3.12
CA PHE A 49 -7.69 -1.13 2.20
C PHE A 49 -6.95 -0.20 1.24
N GLN A 50 -5.66 -0.45 1.03
CA GLN A 50 -4.90 0.25 -0.01
C GLN A 50 -5.35 -0.22 -1.39
N LEU A 51 -5.65 0.74 -2.27
CA LEU A 51 -5.87 0.49 -3.69
C LEU A 51 -4.62 0.82 -4.49
N LEU A 52 -4.00 1.97 -4.22
CA LEU A 52 -2.85 2.48 -4.96
C LEU A 52 -1.92 3.19 -3.98
N GLN A 53 -0.63 3.00 -4.16
CA GLN A 53 0.44 3.83 -3.60
C GLN A 53 1.27 4.34 -4.77
N MET A 54 1.56 5.63 -4.74
CA MET A 54 2.50 6.27 -5.67
C MET A 54 3.63 6.89 -4.87
N GLU A 55 4.85 6.57 -5.26
CA GLU A 55 6.07 7.26 -4.85
C GLU A 55 6.41 8.22 -5.98
N ASP A 56 6.38 9.52 -5.68
CA ASP A 56 6.58 10.54 -6.70
C ASP A 56 7.58 11.59 -6.21
N GLU A 57 8.70 11.70 -6.93
CA GLU A 57 9.72 12.76 -6.77
C GLU A 57 9.31 14.06 -7.49
N TYR A 58 8.26 14.03 -8.32
CA TYR A 58 7.76 15.15 -9.13
C TYR A 58 6.45 15.74 -8.63
N ILE A 59 5.78 15.11 -7.66
CA ILE A 59 4.71 15.75 -6.91
C ILE A 59 5.39 16.84 -6.08
N GLU A 60 5.13 18.11 -6.43
CA GLU A 60 5.83 19.33 -5.99
C GLU A 60 5.81 19.62 -4.47
N PHE A 61 5.51 18.62 -3.62
CA PHE A 61 5.28 18.78 -2.20
C PHE A 61 6.54 18.56 -1.34
N ASP A 62 7.47 17.69 -1.72
CA ASP A 62 8.85 17.61 -1.16
C ASP A 62 9.71 16.58 -1.92
N ASP A 63 11.00 16.45 -1.57
CA ASP A 63 11.99 15.55 -2.18
C ASP A 63 11.57 14.06 -2.17
N TYR A 64 10.67 13.66 -1.25
CA TYR A 64 10.10 12.31 -1.16
C TYR A 64 8.66 12.37 -0.63
N THR A 65 7.69 11.95 -1.43
CA THR A 65 6.27 11.91 -1.04
C THR A 65 5.66 10.57 -1.41
N TYR A 66 4.92 9.96 -0.48
CA TYR A 66 3.98 8.89 -0.82
C TYR A 66 2.56 9.43 -0.92
N VAL A 67 1.86 9.00 -1.96
CA VAL A 67 0.43 9.26 -2.14
C VAL A 67 -0.32 7.94 -2.15
N HIS A 68 -1.30 7.83 -1.28
CA HIS A 68 -2.12 6.64 -1.10
C HIS A 68 -3.56 6.88 -1.51
N LEU A 69 -4.17 5.86 -2.08
CA LEU A 69 -5.60 5.76 -2.28
C LEU A 69 -6.14 4.62 -1.41
N PHE A 70 -7.03 4.93 -0.48
CA PHE A 70 -7.62 3.97 0.45
C PHE A 70 -9.14 3.85 0.28
N ILE A 71 -9.68 2.68 0.56
CA ILE A 71 -11.12 2.38 0.50
C ILE A 71 -11.56 1.50 1.68
N PRO A 72 -12.74 1.71 2.28
CA PRO A 72 -13.29 0.76 3.25
C PRO A 72 -13.50 -0.63 2.61
N TYR A 73 -13.23 -1.71 3.36
CA TYR A 73 -13.35 -3.08 2.84
C TYR A 73 -14.74 -3.39 2.27
N LYS A 74 -15.79 -2.99 3.01
CA LYS A 74 -17.18 -3.19 2.60
C LYS A 74 -17.49 -2.55 1.24
N ASP A 75 -16.86 -1.42 0.95
CA ASP A 75 -17.12 -0.65 -0.26
C ASP A 75 -16.35 -1.26 -1.44
N LEU A 76 -15.13 -1.76 -1.20
CA LEU A 76 -14.39 -2.57 -2.16
C LEU A 76 -15.16 -3.84 -2.57
N CYS A 77 -15.74 -4.57 -1.62
CA CYS A 77 -16.57 -5.75 -1.91
C CYS A 77 -17.80 -5.43 -2.76
N ASN A 78 -18.34 -4.23 -2.62
CA ASN A 78 -19.52 -3.76 -3.35
C ASN A 78 -19.17 -3.01 -4.65
N LEU A 79 -17.89 -2.92 -5.02
CA LEU A 79 -17.39 -2.11 -6.14
C LEU A 79 -17.86 -0.64 -6.06
N ASN A 80 -18.05 -0.13 -4.85
CA ASN A 80 -18.47 1.22 -4.58
C ASN A 80 -17.24 2.07 -4.23
N PHE A 81 -16.85 3.00 -5.09
CA PHE A 81 -15.65 3.82 -4.88
C PHE A 81 -15.96 5.22 -4.33
N ASP A 82 -17.22 5.51 -3.98
CA ASP A 82 -17.65 6.85 -3.54
C ASP A 82 -17.03 7.28 -2.19
N SER A 83 -16.61 6.32 -1.37
CA SER A 83 -15.99 6.52 -0.05
C SER A 83 -14.45 6.42 -0.09
N THR A 84 -13.87 6.33 -1.28
CA THR A 84 -12.42 6.29 -1.45
C THR A 84 -11.81 7.64 -1.04
N TYR A 85 -10.67 7.61 -0.36
CA TYR A 85 -9.97 8.83 0.05
C TYR A 85 -8.49 8.77 -0.29
N ILE A 86 -7.92 9.96 -0.49
CA ILE A 86 -6.49 10.15 -0.75
C ILE A 86 -5.81 10.59 0.53
N HIS A 87 -4.63 10.02 0.79
CA HIS A 87 -3.69 10.52 1.78
C HIS A 87 -2.34 10.74 1.12
N TRP A 88 -1.58 11.71 1.62
CA TRP A 88 -0.18 11.86 1.27
C TRP A 88 0.61 12.22 2.51
N ASP A 89 1.84 11.73 2.60
CA ASP A 89 2.82 12.15 3.60
C ASP A 89 4.21 12.37 2.99
N CYS A 90 4.93 13.30 3.59
CA CYS A 90 6.30 13.69 3.27
C CYS A 90 7.10 13.82 4.58
N ASP A 91 8.43 13.89 4.47
CA ASP A 91 9.34 14.15 5.60
C ASP A 91 9.15 15.56 6.19
#